data_AF-A0A0Q8RS09-F1
#
_entry.id   AF-A0A0Q8RS09-F1
#
_cell.length_a   1.000
_cell.length_b   1.000
_cell.length_c   1.000
_cell.angle_alpha   90.00
_cell.angle_beta   90.00
_cell.angle_gamma   90.00
#
_symmetry.space_group_name_H-M   'P 1'
#
loop_
_entity.id
_entity.type
_entity.pdbx_description
1 polymer ?
#
loop_
_entity_poly.entity_id
_entity_poly.type
_entity_poly.pdbx_seq_one_letter_code
_entity_poly.pdbx_strand_id
1 'polypeptide(L)' 'MGEIAGAIDFVRGLNAARSGLLACPVSRLQVRFRLGYRRACELAGRLEEMDVWEIVVTPSGLRGARFK' A
#
# COMPACT_ATOMS: atom_id res chain seq x y z
N MET A 1 -16.05 -8.26 2.71
CA MET A 1 -15.05 -8.82 1.77
C MET A 1 -14.62 -7.86 0.65
N GLY A 2 -15.30 -6.72 0.39
CA GLY A 2 -14.96 -5.85 -0.76
C GLY A 2 -13.74 -4.91 -0.62
N GLU A 3 -13.32 -4.58 0.61
CA GLU A 3 -12.27 -3.57 0.84
C GLU A 3 -10.87 -4.07 0.43
N ILE A 4 -10.56 -5.34 0.70
CA ILE A 4 -9.26 -5.93 0.32
C ILE A 4 -9.13 -6.15 -1.17
N ALA A 5 -10.15 -6.69 -1.83
CA ALA A 5 -10.10 -6.91 -3.27
C ALA A 5 -9.85 -5.58 -4.00
N GLY A 6 -10.58 -4.52 -3.62
CA GLY A 6 -10.37 -3.19 -4.18
C GLY A 6 -8.99 -2.58 -3.85
N ALA A 7 -8.42 -2.89 -2.69
CA ALA A 7 -7.07 -2.47 -2.33
C ALA A 7 -5.99 -3.20 -3.14
N ILE A 8 -6.16 -4.50 -3.39
CA ILE A 8 -5.27 -5.29 -4.25
C ILE A 8 -5.29 -4.75 -5.67
N ASP A 9 -6.48 -4.55 -6.24
CA ASP A 9 -6.62 -4.03 -7.61
C ASP A 9 -5.99 -2.64 -7.75
N PHE A 10 -6.18 -1.79 -6.75
CA PHE A 10 -5.55 -0.48 -6.69
C PHE A 10 -4.02 -0.58 -6.68
N VAL A 11 -3.44 -1.41 -5.80
CA VAL A 11 -1.99 -1.58 -5.68
C VAL A 11 -1.39 -2.16 -6.96
N ARG A 12 -2.04 -3.17 -7.57
CA ARG A 12 -1.63 -3.73 -8.87
C ARG A 12 -1.68 -2.69 -9.99
N GLY A 13 -2.72 -1.86 -10.02
CA GLY A 13 -2.83 -0.75 -10.97
C GLY A 13 -1.71 0.29 -10.80
N LEU A 14 -1.27 0.56 -9.56
CA LEU A 14 -0.12 1.42 -9.30
C LEU A 14 1.20 0.80 -9.76
N ASN A 15 1.39 -0.52 -9.58
CA ASN A 15 2.58 -1.23 -10.04
C ASN A 15 2.73 -1.15 -11.56
N ALA A 16 1.64 -1.36 -12.30
CA ALA A 16 1.65 -1.25 -13.77
C ALA A 16 2.04 0.15 -14.27
N ALA A 17 1.80 1.19 -13.47
CA ALA A 17 2.04 2.59 -13.84
C ALA A 17 3.38 3.16 -13.33
N ARG A 18 4.08 2.50 -12.39
CA ARG A 18 5.28 3.05 -11.74
C ARG A 18 6.36 2.00 -11.49
N SER A 19 7.60 2.40 -11.63
CA SER A 19 8.80 1.60 -11.33
C SER A 19 8.91 1.28 -9.84
N GLY A 20 8.28 0.17 -9.42
CA GLY A 20 8.67 -0.68 -8.29
C GLY A 20 8.45 -0.16 -6.86
N LEU A 21 8.39 1.16 -6.61
CA LEU A 21 8.30 1.73 -5.27
C LEU A 21 7.19 2.80 -5.15
N LEU A 22 6.29 2.61 -4.20
CA LEU A 22 5.27 3.57 -3.79
C LEU A 22 5.71 4.33 -2.54
N ALA A 23 5.88 5.64 -2.64
CA ALA A 23 6.11 6.49 -1.46
C ALA A 23 4.82 6.70 -0.65
N CYS A 24 4.95 6.72 0.68
CA CYS A 24 3.88 6.98 1.65
C CYS A 24 2.64 6.07 1.46
N PRO A 25 2.80 4.74 1.49
CA PRO A 25 1.74 3.78 1.14
C PRO A 25 0.48 3.93 2.01
N VAL A 26 0.63 4.12 3.32
CA VAL A 26 -0.49 4.30 4.24
C VAL A 26 -1.31 5.54 3.89
N SER A 27 -0.66 6.69 3.65
CA SER A 27 -1.35 7.93 3.27
C SER A 27 -2.11 7.78 1.95
N ARG A 28 -1.58 7.02 0.99
CA ARG A 28 -2.26 6.72 -0.28
C ARG A 28 -3.54 5.91 -0.04
N LEU A 29 -3.49 4.90 0.83
CA LEU A 29 -4.67 4.11 1.21
C LEU A 29 -5.71 4.97 1.95
N GLN A 30 -5.27 5.84 2.87
CA GLN A 30 -6.17 6.76 3.57
C GLN A 30 -6.97 7.63 2.60
N VAL A 31 -6.30 8.24 1.62
CA VAL A 31 -6.97 9.11 0.64
C VAL A 31 -7.87 8.28 -0.29
N ARG A 32 -7.38 7.15 -0.80
CA ARG A 32 -8.09 6.34 -1.80
C ARG A 32 -9.37 5.69 -1.26
N PHE A 33 -9.34 5.26 0.00
CA PHE A 33 -10.42 4.51 0.65
C PHE A 33 -11.11 5.30 1.77
N ARG A 34 -10.74 6.57 1.97
CA ARG A 34 -11.26 7.45 3.04
C ARG A 34 -11.16 6.81 4.43
N LEU A 35 -10.01 6.20 4.71
CA LEU A 35 -9.75 5.48 5.95
C LEU A 35 -9.04 6.35 6.98
N GLY A 36 -9.40 6.17 8.25
CA GLY A 36 -8.60 6.64 9.37
C GLY A 36 -7.24 5.94 9.41
N TYR A 37 -6.24 6.59 10.02
CA TYR A 37 -4.85 6.11 10.03
C TYR A 37 -4.70 4.64 10.48
N ARG A 38 -5.34 4.27 11.59
CA ARG A 38 -5.30 2.89 12.10
C ARG A 38 -5.78 1.86 11.08
N ARG A 39 -6.95 2.11 10.45
CA ARG A 39 -7.50 1.20 9.43
C ARG A 39 -6.62 1.13 8.19
N ALA A 40 -6.00 2.24 7.80
CA ALA A 40 -5.06 2.24 6.68
C ALA A 40 -3.78 1.45 6.99
N CYS A 41 -3.29 1.50 8.23
CA CYS A 41 -2.18 0.65 8.68
C CYS A 41 -2.57 -0.83 8.69
N GLU A 42 -3.75 -1.16 9.22
CA GLU A 42 -4.27 -2.54 9.22
C GLU A 42 -4.41 -3.07 7.78
N LEU A 43 -4.97 -2.26 6.86
CA LEU A 43 -5.07 -2.62 5.45
C LEU A 43 -3.70 -2.78 4.79
N ALA A 44 -2.73 -1.91 5.11
CA ALA A 44 -1.38 -2.00 4.57
C ALA A 44 -0.66 -3.28 5.03
N GLY A 45 -0.79 -3.64 6.31
CA GLY A 45 -0.24 -4.87 6.85
C GLY A 45 -0.87 -6.12 6.22
N ARG A 46 -2.19 -6.12 6.00
CA ARG A 46 -2.87 -7.24 5.32
C ARG A 46 -2.42 -7.40 3.86
N LEU A 47 -2.16 -6.31 3.15
CA LEU A 47 -1.61 -6.37 1.79
C LEU A 47 -0.18 -6.93 1.78
N GLU A 48 0.60 -6.66 2.82
CA GLU A 48 1.94 -7.22 3.02
C GLU A 48 1.90 -8.72 3.40
N GLU A 49 1.01 -9.12 4.31
CA GLU A 49 0.76 -10.53 4.66
C GLU A 49 0.32 -11.36 3.44
N MET A 50 -0.35 -10.73 2.48
CA MET A 50 -0.80 -11.35 1.23
C MET A 50 0.25 -11.29 0.10
N ASP A 51 1.48 -10.85 0.39
CA ASP A 51 2.59 -10.71 -0.56
C ASP A 51 2.25 -9.87 -1.80
N VAL A 52 1.36 -8.87 -1.64
CA VAL A 52 1.00 -7.93 -2.73
C VAL A 52 2.07 -6.84 -2.86
N TRP A 53 2.69 -6.50 -1.74
CA TRP A 53 3.78 -5.55 -1.63
C TRP A 53 4.59 -5.82 -0.35
N GLU A 54 5.67 -5.09 -0.17
CA GLU A 54 6.54 -5.13 1.00
C GLU A 54 6.76 -3.70 1.50
N ILE A 55 6.52 -3.42 2.78
CA ILE A 55 6.79 -2.12 3.37
C ILE A 55 8.29 -1.97 3.59
N VAL A 56 8.88 -0.95 2.98
CA VAL A 56 10.32 -0.68 3.06
C VAL A 56 10.58 0.70 3.64
N VAL A 57 11.70 0.85 4.34
CA VAL A 57 12.20 2.16 4.77
C VAL A 57 13.37 2.53 3.86
N THR A 58 13.27 3.66 3.18
CA THR A 58 14.36 4.17 2.33
C THR A 58 15.52 4.65 3.19
N PRO A 59 16.74 4.79 2.62
CA PRO A 59 17.89 5.37 3.35
C PRO A 59 17.62 6.77 3.94
N SER A 60 16.67 7.52 3.36
CA SER A 60 16.25 8.83 3.87
C SER A 60 15.23 8.74 5.01
N GLY A 61 14.90 7.54 5.50
CA GLY A 61 13.91 7.31 6.56
C GLY A 61 12.45 7.35 6.09
N LEU A 62 12.18 7.45 4.79
CA LEU A 62 10.81 7.47 4.28
C LEU A 62 10.24 6.05 4.20
N ARG A 63 8.99 5.89 4.66
CA ARG A 63 8.25 4.63 4.47
C ARG A 63 7.69 4.56 3.05
N GLY A 64 8.09 3.54 2.32
CA GLY A 64 7.57 3.17 1.01
C GLY A 64 6.95 1.77 1.02
N ALA A 65 6.36 1.37 -0.10
CA ALA A 65 5.98 -0.01 -0.37
C ALA A 65 6.59 -0.44 -1.71
N ARG A 66 7.33 -1.55 -1.73
CA ARG A 66 7.84 -2.17 -2.95
C ARG A 66 6.82 -3.18 -3.44
N PHE A 67 6.42 -3.09 -4.71
CA PHE A 67 5.47 -4.05 -5.28
C PHE A 67 6.12 -5.43 -5.48
N LYS A 68 5.32 -6.49 -5.39
CA LYS A 68 5.69 -7.87 -5.71
C LYS A 68 5.05 -8.27 -7.05
#